data_AF-A0A0L0DA97-F1
#
_entry.id   AF-A0A0L0DA97-F1
#
_cell.length_a   1.000
_cell.length_b   1.000
_cell.length_c   1.000
_cell.angle_alpha   90.00
_cell.angle_beta   90.00
_cell.angle_gamma   90.00
#
_symmetry.space_group_name_H-M   'P 1'
#
loop_
_entity.id
_entity.type
_entity.pdbx_description
1 polymer ?
#
loop_
_entity_poly.entity_id
_entity_poly.type
_entity_poly.pdbx_seq_one_letter_code
_entity_poly.pdbx_strand_id
1 'polypeptide(L)'
;MASPVDNRSALERVTLVHTIYIGAITVVLFLLSVCIVRYRHMKRMRGLKAIPQNRIPAALIEATTQRAMSLSAPPVVPAEGSLGWGQPSSDFGQVHFKTSIASSFQVLEAAAMNRYPVLYREPSMTVANYLVFLREVCSGLQPQLCAWYVATYERARFSTDDFTLDDYKAFMDRFVVLIQAIESPQFAVNESLIPPERFRMAAVS
;
A
#
# COMPACT_ATOMS: atom_id res chain seq x y z
N MET A 1 -6.73 -56.08 -53.88
CA MET A 1 -7.26 -56.24 -52.51
C MET A 1 -6.29 -55.55 -51.57
N ALA A 2 -6.58 -54.31 -51.15
CA ALA A 2 -5.76 -53.58 -50.18
C ALA A 2 -6.15 -54.03 -48.77
N SER A 3 -5.14 -54.40 -47.96
CA SER A 3 -5.30 -55.00 -46.63
C SER A 3 -5.88 -54.00 -45.62
N PRO A 4 -6.94 -54.34 -44.86
CA PRO A 4 -7.59 -53.45 -43.89
C PRO A 4 -6.76 -53.16 -42.62
N VAL A 5 -5.52 -53.67 -42.54
CA VAL A 5 -4.64 -53.52 -41.37
C VAL A 5 -3.99 -52.13 -41.30
N ASP A 6 -3.78 -51.45 -42.43
CA ASP A 6 -3.06 -50.17 -42.48
C ASP A 6 -3.83 -48.98 -41.88
N ASN A 7 -5.17 -49.05 -41.88
CA ASN A 7 -6.02 -47.93 -41.48
C ASN A 7 -6.07 -47.70 -39.95
N ARG A 8 -5.86 -48.73 -39.12
CA ARG A 8 -5.85 -48.58 -37.65
C ARG A 8 -4.58 -47.88 -37.16
N SER A 9 -3.42 -48.26 -37.71
CA SER A 9 -2.14 -47.61 -37.40
C SER A 9 -2.10 -46.15 -37.85
N ALA A 10 -2.80 -45.81 -38.94
CA ALA A 10 -2.95 -44.43 -39.38
C ALA A 10 -3.81 -43.62 -38.40
N LEU A 11 -4.93 -44.20 -37.93
CA LEU A 11 -5.84 -43.53 -37.01
C LEU A 11 -5.19 -43.25 -35.64
N GLU A 12 -4.42 -44.20 -35.09
CA GLU A 12 -3.72 -44.05 -33.81
C GLU A 12 -2.62 -42.98 -33.87
N ARG A 13 -1.92 -42.85 -35.00
CA ARG A 13 -0.93 -41.78 -35.20
C ARG A 13 -1.61 -40.42 -35.28
N VAL A 14 -2.77 -40.33 -35.95
CA VAL A 14 -3.53 -39.09 -36.04
C VAL A 14 -4.05 -38.66 -34.67
N THR A 15 -4.62 -39.58 -33.87
CA THR A 15 -5.13 -39.23 -32.53
C THR A 15 -4.01 -38.82 -31.58
N LEU A 16 -2.84 -39.47 -31.65
CA LEU A 16 -1.67 -39.11 -30.84
C LEU A 16 -1.10 -37.73 -31.21
N VAL A 17 -1.06 -37.40 -32.50
CA VAL A 17 -0.65 -36.06 -32.94
C VAL A 17 -1.65 -34.99 -32.48
N HIS A 18 -2.95 -35.28 -32.53
CA HIS A 18 -3.98 -34.34 -32.06
C HIS A 18 -3.92 -34.10 -30.55
N THR A 19 -3.70 -35.13 -29.73
CA THR A 19 -3.61 -34.97 -28.27
C THR A 19 -2.37 -34.18 -27.85
N ILE A 20 -1.23 -34.41 -28.51
CA ILE A 20 -0.01 -33.60 -28.29
C ILE A 20 -0.27 -32.14 -28.66
N TYR A 21 -0.93 -31.89 -29.79
CA TYR A 21 -1.23 -30.54 -30.25
C TYR A 21 -2.19 -29.80 -29.30
N ILE A 22 -3.24 -30.47 -28.82
CA ILE A 22 -4.18 -29.92 -27.84
C ILE A 22 -3.47 -29.62 -26.52
N GLY A 23 -2.61 -30.53 -26.04
CA GLY A 23 -1.81 -30.33 -24.83
C GLY A 23 -0.85 -29.14 -24.93
N ALA A 24 -0.21 -28.95 -26.10
CA ALA A 24 0.64 -27.79 -26.33
C ALA A 24 -0.16 -26.48 -26.30
N ILE A 25 -1.34 -26.46 -26.92
CA ILE A 25 -2.22 -25.28 -26.93
C ILE A 25 -2.67 -24.91 -25.52
N THR A 26 -3.08 -25.89 -24.70
CA THR A 26 -3.55 -25.59 -23.33
C THR A 26 -2.44 -25.03 -22.44
N VAL A 27 -1.22 -25.55 -22.56
CA VAL A 27 -0.05 -25.00 -21.85
C VAL A 27 0.24 -23.56 -22.31
N VAL A 28 0.21 -23.29 -23.61
CA VAL A 28 0.42 -21.94 -24.15
C VAL A 28 -0.66 -20.97 -23.65
N LEU A 29 -1.94 -21.37 -23.67
CA LEU A 29 -3.03 -20.54 -23.16
C LEU A 29 -2.91 -20.29 -21.65
N PHE A 30 -2.50 -21.30 -20.87
CA PHE A 30 -2.25 -21.14 -19.45
C PHE A 30 -1.12 -20.15 -19.19
N LEU A 31 0.02 -20.29 -19.88
CA LEU A 31 1.14 -19.35 -19.77
C LEU A 31 0.74 -17.94 -20.21
N LEU A 32 -0.02 -17.79 -21.30
CA LEU A 32 -0.56 -16.50 -21.73
C LEU A 32 -1.48 -15.90 -20.67
N SER A 33 -2.34 -16.69 -20.02
CA SER A 33 -3.20 -16.21 -18.94
C SER A 33 -2.39 -15.70 -17.74
N VAL A 34 -1.36 -16.46 -17.32
CA VAL A 34 -0.46 -16.06 -16.22
C VAL A 34 0.32 -14.81 -16.61
N CYS A 35 0.81 -14.73 -17.84
CA CYS A 35 1.49 -13.56 -18.39
C CYS A 35 0.55 -12.34 -18.44
N ILE A 36 -0.71 -12.49 -18.83
CA ILE A 36 -1.70 -11.41 -18.85
C ILE A 36 -2.03 -10.96 -17.44
N VAL A 37 -2.22 -11.88 -16.48
CA VAL A 37 -2.48 -11.53 -15.07
C VAL A 37 -1.27 -10.79 -14.48
N ARG A 38 -0.05 -11.31 -14.68
CA ARG A 38 1.17 -10.62 -14.25
C ARG A 38 1.39 -9.30 -14.97
N TYR A 39 1.08 -9.21 -16.26
CA TYR A 39 1.19 -7.98 -17.02
C TYR A 39 0.15 -6.95 -16.55
N ARG A 40 -1.08 -7.35 -16.26
CA ARG A 40 -2.11 -6.46 -15.68
C ARG A 40 -1.73 -6.02 -14.26
N HIS A 41 -1.16 -6.92 -13.46
CA HIS A 41 -0.63 -6.60 -12.14
C HIS A 41 0.55 -5.61 -12.25
N MET A 42 1.50 -5.86 -13.15
CA MET A 42 2.60 -4.94 -13.42
C MET A 42 2.14 -3.63 -14.04
N LYS A 43 1.10 -3.61 -14.88
CA LYS A 43 0.55 -2.39 -15.48
C LYS A 43 -0.17 -1.54 -14.42
N ARG A 44 -0.86 -2.17 -13.45
CA ARG A 44 -1.33 -1.49 -12.23
C ARG A 44 -0.16 -0.88 -11.45
N MET A 45 0.99 -1.55 -11.37
CA MET A 45 2.21 -1.03 -10.73
C MET A 45 3.02 -0.05 -11.60
N ARG A 46 2.85 -0.01 -12.93
CA ARG A 46 3.55 0.91 -13.85
C ARG A 46 2.79 2.21 -14.05
N GLY A 47 1.49 2.26 -13.78
CA GLY A 47 0.74 3.51 -13.60
C GLY A 47 1.22 4.34 -12.40
N LEU A 48 2.02 3.76 -11.50
CA LEU A 48 2.74 4.45 -10.41
C LEU A 48 4.09 5.04 -10.86
N LYS A 49 4.56 4.77 -12.07
CA LYS A 49 5.85 5.27 -12.61
C LYS A 49 5.66 6.50 -13.49
N ALA A 50 4.96 7.50 -12.96
CA ALA A 50 5.07 8.90 -13.37
C ALA A 50 4.54 9.81 -12.26
N ILE A 51 4.88 9.51 -11.00
CA ILE A 51 4.86 10.55 -9.98
C ILE A 51 6.21 11.25 -10.14
N PRO A 52 6.27 12.54 -10.52
CA PRO A 52 7.50 13.27 -10.38
C PRO A 52 7.93 13.16 -8.91
N GLN A 53 9.10 12.60 -8.65
CA GLN A 53 9.72 12.47 -7.31
C GLN A 53 9.90 13.83 -6.58
N ASN A 54 9.39 14.92 -7.16
CA ASN A 54 9.46 16.28 -6.66
C ASN A 54 8.20 16.74 -5.89
N ARG A 55 7.41 15.80 -5.36
CA ARG A 55 6.29 16.10 -4.44
C ARG A 55 6.19 15.10 -3.28
N ILE A 56 7.31 14.73 -2.68
CA ILE A 56 7.30 14.72 -1.21
C ILE A 56 7.36 16.21 -0.89
N PRO A 57 6.28 16.87 -0.44
CA PRO A 57 6.36 18.29 -0.18
C PRO A 57 7.48 18.45 0.84
N ALA A 58 8.45 19.32 0.56
CA ALA A 58 9.46 19.71 1.55
C ALA A 58 8.78 20.05 2.90
N ALA A 59 7.52 20.50 2.87
CA ALA A 59 6.64 20.68 4.01
C ALA A 59 6.36 19.42 4.87
N LEU A 60 6.39 18.19 4.35
CA LEU A 60 6.25 16.96 5.16
C LEU A 60 7.52 16.71 5.99
N ILE A 61 8.68 16.99 5.42
CA ILE A 61 9.97 16.90 6.12
C ILE A 61 10.08 18.09 7.08
N GLU A 62 9.81 19.31 6.62
CA GLU A 62 9.89 20.54 7.41
C GLU A 62 8.85 20.64 8.51
N ALA A 63 7.58 20.26 8.30
CA ALA A 63 6.55 20.36 9.37
C ALA A 63 6.81 19.37 10.51
N THR A 64 7.34 18.19 10.19
CA THR A 64 7.75 17.20 11.20
C THR A 64 9.03 17.64 11.91
N THR A 65 9.94 18.31 11.18
CA THR A 65 11.21 18.84 11.70
C THR A 65 11.00 20.08 12.56
N GLN A 66 10.16 21.03 12.15
CA GLN A 66 9.87 22.28 12.87
C GLN A 66 9.13 22.05 14.19
N ARG A 67 8.18 21.10 14.23
CA ARG A 67 7.51 20.73 15.49
C ARG A 67 8.42 19.99 16.47
N ALA A 68 9.41 19.25 15.97
CA ALA A 68 10.44 18.62 16.80
C ALA A 68 11.47 19.65 17.29
N MET A 69 11.85 20.62 16.44
CA MET A 69 12.79 21.71 16.76
C MET A 69 12.23 22.72 17.77
N SER A 70 10.91 22.91 17.84
CA SER A 70 10.30 23.84 18.81
C SER A 70 10.30 23.32 20.25
N LEU A 71 10.77 22.08 20.52
CA LEU A 71 10.68 21.43 21.83
C LEU A 71 12.00 20.94 22.45
N SER A 72 13.13 20.84 21.73
CA SER A 72 14.41 20.47 22.36
C SER A 72 15.59 20.53 21.38
N ALA A 73 16.72 21.08 21.86
CA ALA A 73 18.14 20.91 21.44
C ALA A 73 18.53 20.94 19.94
N PRO A 74 19.75 21.40 19.59
CA PRO A 74 20.23 21.43 18.21
C PRO A 74 20.16 20.04 17.56
N PRO A 75 19.87 19.95 16.24
CA PRO A 75 19.76 18.68 15.55
C PRO A 75 21.09 17.93 15.67
N VAL A 76 21.07 16.86 16.46
CA VAL A 76 22.20 15.92 16.54
C VAL A 76 22.28 15.27 15.17
N VAL A 77 23.23 15.73 14.35
CA VAL A 77 23.55 15.06 13.08
C VAL A 77 23.98 13.64 13.46
N PRO A 78 23.20 12.61 13.09
CA PRO A 78 23.54 11.26 13.49
C PRO A 78 24.87 10.86 12.87
N ALA A 79 25.72 10.16 13.63
CA ALA A 79 26.94 9.58 13.09
C ALA A 79 26.59 8.66 11.92
N GLU A 80 27.45 8.59 10.89
CA GLU A 80 27.26 7.68 9.76
C GLU A 80 26.96 6.26 10.26
N GLY A 81 25.81 5.71 9.88
CA GLY A 81 25.41 4.35 10.26
C GLY A 81 24.67 4.23 11.59
N SER A 82 24.21 5.31 12.22
CA SER A 82 23.31 5.21 13.38
C SER A 82 22.03 4.44 13.03
N LEU A 83 21.76 3.35 13.74
CA LEU A 83 20.54 2.57 13.58
C LEU A 83 19.29 3.47 13.71
N GLY A 84 18.25 3.21 12.91
CA GLY A 84 17.00 3.97 12.96
C GLY A 84 16.99 5.29 12.17
N TRP A 85 18.14 5.75 11.65
CA TRP A 85 18.24 6.95 10.79
C TRP A 85 18.66 6.60 9.37
N GLY A 86 18.22 7.41 8.40
CA GLY A 86 18.74 7.33 7.04
C GLY A 86 20.16 7.87 6.94
N GLN A 87 20.93 7.34 5.99
CA GLN A 87 22.29 7.81 5.74
C GLN A 87 22.27 9.26 5.25
N PRO A 88 23.13 10.16 5.77
CA PRO A 88 23.11 11.60 5.43
C PRO A 88 23.15 11.91 3.93
N SER A 89 23.84 11.08 3.14
CA SER A 89 23.98 11.21 1.68
C SER A 89 22.84 10.58 0.87
N SER A 90 21.87 9.93 1.53
CA SER A 90 20.72 9.28 0.89
C SER A 90 19.48 10.20 0.88
N ASP A 91 18.48 9.83 0.08
CA ASP A 91 17.16 10.48 0.06
C ASP A 91 16.48 10.53 1.44
N PHE A 92 16.94 9.71 2.40
CA PHE A 92 16.39 9.62 3.76
C PHE A 92 17.32 10.20 4.83
N GLY A 93 18.37 10.94 4.47
CA GLY A 93 19.43 11.36 5.40
C GLY A 93 19.03 12.21 6.60
N GLN A 94 17.80 12.75 6.61
CA GLN A 94 17.23 13.49 7.74
C GLN A 94 16.01 12.80 8.35
N VAL A 95 15.75 11.56 7.97
CA VAL A 95 14.56 10.83 8.39
C VAL A 95 14.93 9.86 9.50
N HIS A 96 14.35 10.07 10.68
CA HIS A 96 14.29 9.04 11.70
C HIS A 96 13.10 8.12 11.39
N PHE A 97 13.39 6.88 11.02
CA PHE A 97 12.39 5.95 10.48
C PHE A 97 11.25 5.71 11.46
N LYS A 98 11.58 5.49 12.73
CA LYS A 98 10.60 5.23 13.79
C LYS A 98 9.67 6.41 14.01
N THR A 99 10.22 7.62 14.12
CA THR A 99 9.41 8.85 14.28
C THR A 99 8.55 9.10 13.04
N SER A 100 9.10 8.90 11.84
CA SER A 100 8.34 9.06 10.60
C SER A 100 7.16 8.10 10.51
N ILE A 101 7.35 6.81 10.81
CA ILE A 101 6.28 5.82 10.87
C ILE A 101 5.26 6.19 11.95
N ALA A 102 5.73 6.59 13.15
CA ALA A 102 4.85 6.95 14.26
C ALA A 102 4.05 8.24 14.01
N SER A 103 4.48 9.12 13.10
CA SER A 103 3.75 10.33 12.69
C SER A 103 2.89 10.12 11.44
N SER A 104 3.03 9.01 10.74
CA SER A 104 2.32 8.73 9.47
C SER A 104 0.79 8.75 9.58
N PHE A 105 0.24 8.50 10.77
CA PHE A 105 -1.21 8.55 11.00
C PHE A 105 -1.83 9.93 10.68
N GLN A 106 -1.06 11.01 10.82
CA GLN A 106 -1.52 12.37 10.51
C GLN A 106 -1.79 12.52 9.01
N VAL A 107 -0.95 11.91 8.16
CA VAL A 107 -1.14 11.90 6.71
C VAL A 107 -2.36 11.06 6.34
N LEU A 108 -2.58 9.95 7.05
CA LEU A 108 -3.75 9.10 6.85
C LEU A 108 -5.06 9.81 7.20
N GLU A 109 -5.10 10.51 8.34
CA GLU A 109 -6.23 11.36 8.73
C GLU A 109 -6.48 12.47 7.70
N ALA A 110 -5.44 13.18 7.30
CA ALA A 110 -5.55 14.24 6.31
C ALA A 110 -6.09 13.72 4.97
N ALA A 111 -5.62 12.56 4.51
CA ALA A 111 -6.11 11.93 3.27
C ALA A 111 -7.60 11.58 3.35
N ALA A 112 -8.06 11.03 4.48
CA ALA A 112 -9.47 10.69 4.68
C ALA A 112 -10.35 11.95 4.74
N MET A 113 -9.90 12.98 5.46
CA MET A 113 -10.63 14.24 5.65
C MET A 113 -10.65 15.13 4.40
N ASN A 114 -9.65 15.00 3.51
CA ASN A 114 -9.53 15.84 2.32
C ASN A 114 -10.77 15.79 1.42
N ARG A 115 -11.40 14.61 1.28
CA ARG A 115 -12.61 14.43 0.49
C ARG A 115 -13.89 14.41 1.34
N TYR A 116 -13.79 13.92 2.56
CA TYR A 116 -14.92 13.76 3.47
C TYR A 116 -14.54 14.25 4.88
N PRO A 117 -14.73 15.55 5.19
CA PRO A 117 -14.34 16.13 6.48
C PRO A 117 -14.95 15.44 7.70
N VAL A 118 -16.12 14.82 7.53
CA VAL A 118 -16.84 14.02 8.55
C VAL A 118 -16.09 12.77 9.01
N LEU A 119 -15.05 12.35 8.27
CA LEU A 119 -14.20 11.21 8.61
C LEU A 119 -13.06 11.57 9.57
N TYR A 120 -13.11 12.68 10.30
CA TYR A 120 -12.09 13.04 11.28
C TYR A 120 -11.92 11.97 12.37
N ARG A 121 -10.70 11.84 12.90
CA ARG A 121 -10.46 10.99 14.08
C ARG A 121 -10.80 11.77 15.35
N GLU A 122 -11.63 11.20 16.20
CA GLU A 122 -11.90 11.78 17.51
C GLU A 122 -10.68 11.69 18.43
N PRO A 123 -10.44 12.67 19.31
CA PRO A 123 -9.30 12.65 20.23
C PRO A 123 -9.23 11.39 21.12
N SER A 124 -10.38 10.82 21.48
CA SER A 124 -10.53 9.59 22.27
C SER A 124 -10.25 8.30 21.48
N MET A 125 -10.22 8.36 20.15
CA MET A 125 -10.12 7.20 19.28
C MET A 125 -8.65 6.86 19.00
N THR A 126 -8.25 5.59 19.18
CA THR A 126 -6.91 5.13 18.81
C THR A 126 -6.76 5.04 17.27
N VAL A 127 -5.53 5.01 16.76
CA VAL A 127 -5.28 4.81 15.32
C VAL A 127 -5.85 3.48 14.82
N ALA A 128 -5.77 2.43 15.64
CA ALA A 128 -6.37 1.13 15.34
C ALA A 128 -7.90 1.24 15.19
N ASN A 129 -8.58 1.84 16.17
CA ASN A 129 -10.03 2.03 16.14
C ASN A 129 -10.45 2.95 14.98
N TYR A 130 -9.63 3.94 14.64
CA TYR A 130 -9.88 4.82 13.52
C TYR A 130 -9.86 4.08 12.18
N LEU A 131 -8.90 3.18 11.98
CA LEU A 131 -8.88 2.34 10.77
C LEU A 131 -10.02 1.33 10.72
N VAL A 132 -10.49 0.85 11.87
CA VAL A 132 -11.72 0.04 11.95
C VAL A 132 -12.92 0.87 11.50
N PHE A 133 -13.09 2.07 12.05
CA PHE A 133 -14.14 3.01 11.65
C PHE A 133 -14.10 3.29 10.14
N LEU A 134 -12.94 3.64 9.59
CA LEU A 134 -12.80 3.91 8.15
C LEU A 134 -13.16 2.68 7.30
N ARG A 135 -12.89 1.46 7.77
CA ARG A 135 -13.26 0.23 7.06
C ARG A 135 -14.75 -0.09 7.14
N GLU A 136 -15.42 0.31 8.22
CA GLU A 136 -16.85 0.11 8.40
C GLU A 136 -17.65 1.07 7.51
N VAL A 137 -17.21 2.33 7.43
CA VAL A 137 -17.92 3.37 6.69
C VAL A 137 -17.44 3.54 5.25
N CYS A 138 -16.26 3.03 4.88
CA CYS A 138 -15.70 3.16 3.54
C CYS A 138 -15.40 1.81 2.88
N SER A 139 -15.76 1.70 1.61
CA SER A 139 -15.37 0.56 0.78
C SER A 139 -13.96 0.76 0.18
N GLY A 140 -13.26 -0.34 -0.12
CA GLY A 140 -11.97 -0.31 -0.81
C GLY A 140 -10.72 -0.45 0.06
N LEU A 141 -10.84 -0.34 1.40
CA LEU A 141 -9.75 -0.61 2.32
C LEU A 141 -9.55 -2.12 2.55
N GLN A 142 -8.37 -2.62 2.20
CA GLN A 142 -8.03 -4.03 2.40
C GLN A 142 -7.78 -4.32 3.89
N PRO A 143 -8.50 -5.28 4.51
CA PRO A 143 -8.35 -5.60 5.93
C PRO A 143 -6.92 -5.93 6.34
N GLN A 144 -6.22 -6.70 5.50
CA GLN A 144 -4.85 -7.14 5.77
C GLN A 144 -3.86 -5.96 5.75
N LEU A 145 -4.07 -4.99 4.85
CA LEU A 145 -3.21 -3.80 4.76
C LEU A 145 -3.41 -2.90 5.97
N CYS A 146 -4.66 -2.71 6.41
CA CYS A 146 -4.96 -1.95 7.62
C CYS A 146 -4.36 -2.61 8.88
N ALA A 147 -4.52 -3.92 9.04
CA ALA A 147 -3.96 -4.66 10.17
C ALA A 147 -2.42 -4.58 10.19
N TRP A 148 -1.78 -4.74 9.02
CA TRP A 148 -0.33 -4.60 8.89
C TRP A 148 0.15 -3.18 9.23
N TYR A 149 -0.58 -2.14 8.77
CA TYR A 149 -0.25 -0.76 9.09
C TYR A 149 -0.33 -0.51 10.60
N VAL A 150 -1.42 -0.93 11.25
CA VAL A 150 -1.61 -0.77 12.70
C VAL A 150 -0.46 -1.44 13.46
N ALA A 151 -0.14 -2.69 13.14
CA ALA A 151 0.95 -3.42 13.79
C ALA A 151 2.30 -2.70 13.61
N THR A 152 2.57 -2.17 12.41
CA THR A 152 3.82 -1.46 12.12
C THR A 152 3.88 -0.11 12.84
N TYR A 153 2.76 0.62 12.88
CA TYR A 153 2.61 1.87 13.62
C TYR A 153 2.79 1.66 15.13
N GLU A 154 2.13 0.65 15.70
CA GLU A 154 2.24 0.33 17.13
C GLU A 154 3.66 -0.10 17.50
N ARG A 155 4.31 -0.90 16.64
CA ARG A 155 5.74 -1.22 16.81
C ARG A 155 6.57 0.06 16.82
N ALA A 156 6.39 0.96 15.87
CA ALA A 156 7.15 2.22 15.85
C ALA A 156 6.87 3.12 17.06
N ARG A 157 5.64 3.14 17.57
CA ARG A 157 5.20 4.02 18.66
C ARG A 157 5.60 3.50 20.05
N PHE A 158 5.49 2.19 20.27
CA PHE A 158 5.52 1.60 21.61
C PHE A 158 6.65 0.60 21.85
N SER A 159 7.26 0.05 20.80
CA SER A 159 8.41 -0.83 20.98
C SER A 159 9.69 -0.04 21.24
N THR A 160 10.70 -0.68 21.80
CA THR A 160 12.07 -0.17 21.89
C THR A 160 12.86 -0.43 20.60
N ASP A 161 12.37 -1.29 19.73
CA ASP A 161 13.07 -1.72 18.52
C ASP A 161 13.22 -0.57 17.53
N ASP A 162 14.35 -0.57 16.84
CA ASP A 162 14.64 0.33 15.73
C ASP A 162 14.24 -0.29 14.40
N PHE A 163 14.08 0.58 13.40
CA PHE A 163 13.73 0.18 12.04
C PHE A 163 14.97 0.28 11.16
N THR A 164 15.13 -0.68 10.26
CA THR A 164 16.15 -0.60 9.20
C THR A 164 15.65 0.24 8.03
N LEU A 165 16.57 0.62 7.13
CA LEU A 165 16.20 1.28 5.88
C LEU A 165 15.25 0.42 5.03
N ASP A 166 15.45 -0.90 5.01
CA ASP A 166 14.60 -1.82 4.24
C ASP A 166 13.21 -1.94 4.85
N ASP A 167 13.10 -1.97 6.19
CA ASP A 167 11.81 -1.89 6.87
C ASP A 167 11.08 -0.60 6.51
N TYR A 168 11.79 0.52 6.48
CA TYR A 168 11.22 1.83 6.18
C TYR A 168 10.75 1.93 4.71
N LYS A 169 11.55 1.42 3.76
CA LYS A 169 11.14 1.35 2.34
C LYS A 169 9.91 0.47 2.15
N ALA A 170 9.92 -0.73 2.75
CA ALA A 170 8.77 -1.62 2.72
C ALA A 170 7.53 -0.99 3.37
N PHE A 171 7.75 -0.18 4.42
CA PHE A 171 6.68 0.59 5.03
C PHE A 171 6.10 1.62 4.05
N MET A 172 6.95 2.46 3.46
CA MET A 172 6.54 3.52 2.54
C MET A 172 5.79 2.97 1.32
N ASP A 173 6.26 1.88 0.73
CA ASP A 173 5.61 1.24 -0.42
C ASP A 173 4.16 0.84 -0.10
N ARG A 174 3.94 0.23 1.07
CA ARG A 174 2.60 -0.20 1.51
C ARG A 174 1.75 0.96 2.00
N PHE A 175 2.37 1.95 2.65
CA PHE A 175 1.69 3.14 3.14
C PHE A 175 1.13 3.96 1.99
N VAL A 176 1.89 4.14 0.91
CA VAL A 176 1.40 4.80 -0.31
C VAL A 176 0.20 4.06 -0.89
N VAL A 177 0.21 2.74 -0.93
CA VAL A 177 -0.96 1.95 -1.38
C VAL A 177 -2.18 2.20 -0.50
N LEU A 178 -1.98 2.32 0.82
CA LEU A 178 -3.06 2.63 1.76
C LEU A 178 -3.65 4.03 1.51
N ILE A 179 -2.80 5.05 1.35
CA ILE A 179 -3.23 6.42 1.04
C ILE A 179 -3.97 6.47 -0.30
N GLN A 180 -3.43 5.81 -1.33
CA GLN A 180 -4.10 5.73 -2.64
C GLN A 180 -5.46 5.04 -2.57
N ALA A 181 -5.62 4.03 -1.71
CA ALA A 181 -6.91 3.40 -1.50
C ALA A 181 -7.93 4.37 -0.88
N ILE A 182 -7.49 5.26 0.02
CA ILE A 182 -8.32 6.30 0.63
C ILE A 182 -8.68 7.41 -0.37
N GLU A 183 -7.71 7.83 -1.18
CA GLU A 183 -7.91 8.89 -2.19
C GLU A 183 -8.63 8.39 -3.45
N SER A 184 -8.73 7.07 -3.63
CA SER A 184 -9.35 6.46 -4.80
C SER A 184 -10.80 6.89 -4.97
N PRO A 185 -11.29 7.08 -6.21
CA PRO A 185 -12.71 7.24 -6.49
C PRO A 185 -13.57 6.08 -5.96
N GLN A 186 -12.98 4.88 -5.80
CA GLN A 186 -13.64 3.69 -5.28
C GLN A 186 -13.79 3.72 -3.75
N PHE A 187 -13.16 4.67 -3.06
CA PHE A 187 -13.38 4.96 -1.66
C PHE A 187 -14.76 5.61 -1.50
N ALA A 188 -15.80 4.80 -1.63
CA ALA A 188 -17.17 5.23 -1.45
C ALA A 188 -17.51 5.15 0.04
N VAL A 189 -17.93 6.28 0.58
CA VAL A 189 -18.36 6.44 1.96
C VAL A 189 -19.86 6.12 2.03
N ASN A 190 -20.23 5.22 2.93
CA ASN A 190 -21.61 4.97 3.26
C ASN A 190 -22.04 5.90 4.41
N GLU A 191 -22.61 7.06 4.06
CA GLU A 191 -23.02 8.09 5.02
C GLU A 191 -24.03 7.58 6.06
N SER A 192 -24.84 6.56 5.74
CA SER A 192 -25.80 5.99 6.70
C SER A 192 -25.13 5.26 7.87
N LEU A 193 -23.86 4.88 7.72
CA LEU A 193 -23.07 4.24 8.77
C LEU A 193 -22.26 5.25 9.59
N ILE A 194 -22.22 6.52 9.16
CA ILE A 194 -21.55 7.58 9.91
C ILE A 194 -22.50 8.04 11.03
N PRO A 195 -22.05 8.04 12.29
CA PRO A 195 -22.84 8.55 13.38
C PRO A 195 -23.28 10.02 13.17
N PRO A 196 -24.56 10.36 13.38
CA PRO A 196 -25.13 11.66 13.01
C PRO A 196 -24.46 12.85 13.72
N GLU A 197 -23.88 12.66 14.90
CA GLU A 197 -23.15 13.66 15.65
C GLU A 197 -21.92 14.21 14.92
N ARG A 198 -21.29 13.41 14.05
CA ARG A 198 -20.09 13.80 13.31
C ARG A 198 -20.36 14.87 12.26
N PHE A 199 -21.55 14.83 11.66
CA PHE A 199 -21.99 15.85 10.70
C PHE A 199 -22.20 17.21 11.36
N ARG A 200 -22.63 17.24 12.63
CA ARG A 200 -22.82 18.48 13.39
C ARG A 200 -21.49 19.14 13.71
N MET A 201 -20.48 18.35 14.07
CA MET A 201 -19.15 18.86 14.41
C MET A 201 -18.37 19.35 13.18
N ALA A 202 -18.50 18.66 12.05
CA ALA A 202 -17.87 19.08 10.79
C ALA A 202 -18.42 20.39 10.22
N ALA A 203 -19.63 20.81 10.61
CA ALA A 203 -20.23 22.07 10.18
C ALA A 203 -19.74 23.30 10.97
N VAL A 204 -19.00 23.10 12.06
CA VAL A 204 -18.54 24.17 12.99
C VAL A 204 -17.03 24.44 12.84
N SER A 205 -16.31 23.59 12.10
CA SER A 205 -14.88 23.69 11.79
C SER A 205 -14.60 24.36 10.46
#